data_AF-A0A1M7PZ91-F1
#
_entry.id   AF-A0A1M7PZ91-F1
#
_cell.length_a   1.000
_cell.length_b   1.000
_cell.length_c   1.000
_cell.angle_alpha   90.00
_cell.angle_beta   90.00
_cell.angle_gamma   90.00
#
_symmetry.space_group_name_H-M   'P 1'
#
loop_
_entity.id
_entity.type
_entity.pdbx_description
1 polymer ?
#
loop_
_entity_poly.entity_id
_entity_poly.type
_entity_poly.pdbx_seq_one_letter_code
_entity_poly.pdbx_strand_id
1 'polypeptide(L)'
;MNQPHQPDTELDFLAAEFDAVLHSLRAQDPAAHRLSGPLTAVVDLTARLGSTLHDAHAELAGCAPADRSSLAATATELCHAVGAAGRAVSALAAAQNAHLFIGHFADRYGHPDADTAIARARIAAALTTARDNLTETSGYLRHLTGTDTAGQLLRAARARSRQADGAAMGSAAVSPAESSTPIPPNPARRR
;
A
#
# COMPACT_ATOMS: atom_id res chain seq x y z
N MET A 1 -35.10 3.89 2.73
CA MET A 1 -34.16 3.10 1.91
C MET A 1 -32.81 3.76 2.07
N ASN A 2 -31.88 3.13 2.80
CA ASN A 2 -30.54 3.68 2.99
C ASN A 2 -29.69 3.21 1.81
N GLN A 3 -29.34 4.12 0.90
CA GLN A 3 -28.32 3.83 -0.11
C GLN A 3 -26.98 3.57 0.58
N PRO A 4 -26.17 2.60 0.11
CA PRO A 4 -24.80 2.46 0.57
C PRO A 4 -24.03 3.73 0.19
N HIS A 5 -23.33 4.31 1.17
CA HIS A 5 -22.36 5.40 0.94
C HIS A 5 -21.36 4.92 -0.11
N GLN A 6 -21.39 5.50 -1.31
CA GLN A 6 -20.27 5.36 -2.24
C GLN A 6 -19.11 6.18 -1.66
N PRO A 7 -17.88 5.64 -1.61
CA PRO A 7 -16.73 6.40 -1.16
C PRO A 7 -16.47 7.56 -2.13
N ASP A 8 -16.60 8.80 -1.64
CA ASP A 8 -16.43 10.01 -2.44
C ASP A 8 -14.95 10.34 -2.74
N THR A 9 -14.02 9.72 -2.01
CA THR A 9 -12.57 9.87 -2.22
C THR A 9 -11.82 8.53 -2.14
N GLU A 10 -10.62 8.46 -2.71
CA GLU A 10 -9.74 7.29 -2.56
C GLU A 10 -9.47 6.97 -1.09
N LEU A 11 -9.36 7.97 -0.23
CA LEU A 11 -9.11 7.74 1.19
C LEU A 11 -10.31 7.08 1.88
N ASP A 12 -11.54 7.46 1.51
CA ASP A 12 -12.76 6.82 1.99
C ASP A 12 -12.82 5.36 1.53
N PHE A 13 -12.47 5.12 0.26
CA PHE A 13 -12.39 3.78 -0.28
C PHE A 13 -11.36 2.93 0.49
N LEU A 14 -10.13 3.44 0.66
CA LEU A 14 -9.07 2.72 1.38
C LEU A 14 -9.46 2.45 2.83
N ALA A 15 -10.05 3.42 3.53
CA ALA A 15 -10.52 3.24 4.90
C ALA A 15 -11.57 2.11 4.99
N ALA A 16 -12.57 2.15 4.10
CA ALA A 16 -13.62 1.14 4.06
C ALA A 16 -13.07 -0.27 3.76
N GLU A 17 -12.11 -0.40 2.84
CA GLU A 17 -11.49 -1.68 2.52
C GLU A 17 -10.62 -2.22 3.67
N PHE A 18 -9.83 -1.37 4.34
CA PHE A 18 -9.09 -1.78 5.54
C PHE A 18 -10.04 -2.21 6.66
N ASP A 19 -11.15 -1.50 6.86
CA ASP A 19 -12.21 -1.87 7.81
C ASP A 19 -12.86 -3.21 7.44
N ALA A 20 -13.11 -3.46 6.15
CA ALA A 20 -13.68 -4.73 5.68
C ALA A 20 -12.73 -5.90 5.97
N VAL A 21 -11.43 -5.73 5.72
CA VAL A 21 -10.41 -6.73 6.06
C VAL A 21 -10.32 -6.94 7.56
N LEU A 22 -10.32 -5.87 8.36
CA LEU A 22 -10.33 -5.95 9.83
C LEU A 22 -11.56 -6.70 10.35
N HIS A 23 -12.74 -6.42 9.79
CA HIS A 23 -13.99 -7.10 10.15
C HIS A 23 -13.92 -8.60 9.81
N SER A 24 -13.45 -8.94 8.61
CA SER A 24 -13.22 -10.33 8.21
C SER A 24 -12.24 -11.04 9.15
N LEU A 25 -11.11 -10.41 9.49
CA LEU A 25 -10.12 -10.98 10.41
C LEU A 25 -10.67 -11.17 11.83
N ARG A 26 -11.60 -10.33 12.29
CA ARG A 26 -12.28 -10.50 13.59
C ARG A 26 -13.30 -11.63 13.57
N ALA A 27 -13.96 -11.85 12.43
CA ALA A 27 -14.93 -12.94 12.25
C ALA A 27 -14.26 -14.31 12.07
N GLN A 28 -12.98 -14.35 11.70
CA GLN A 28 -12.23 -15.59 11.52
C GLN A 28 -11.76 -16.20 12.84
N ASP A 29 -11.93 -17.52 12.95
CA ASP A 29 -11.29 -18.33 13.98
C ASP A 29 -9.76 -18.26 13.80
N PRO A 30 -8.98 -17.91 14.84
CA PRO A 30 -7.51 -17.99 14.82
C PRO A 30 -6.96 -19.35 14.37
N ALA A 31 -7.73 -20.43 14.48
CA ALA A 31 -7.35 -21.75 14.01
C ALA A 31 -7.55 -21.97 12.50
N ALA A 32 -8.24 -21.08 11.79
CA ALA A 32 -8.60 -21.28 10.39
C ALA A 32 -7.42 -20.98 9.44
N HIS A 33 -7.10 -21.93 8.56
CA HIS A 33 -5.96 -21.88 7.62
C HIS A 33 -6.10 -20.88 6.45
N ARG A 34 -6.94 -19.83 6.56
CA ARG A 34 -7.33 -18.96 5.42
C ARG A 34 -6.79 -17.53 5.52
N LEU A 35 -5.56 -17.36 6.01
CA LEU A 35 -4.93 -16.04 6.12
C LEU A 35 -4.36 -15.50 4.80
N SER A 36 -4.22 -16.33 3.76
CA SER A 36 -3.70 -15.89 2.46
C SER A 36 -4.52 -14.78 1.83
N GLY A 37 -5.86 -14.91 1.83
CA GLY A 37 -6.76 -13.89 1.29
C GLY A 37 -6.62 -12.53 2.00
N PRO A 38 -6.82 -12.46 3.33
CA PRO A 38 -6.58 -11.25 4.10
C PRO A 38 -5.17 -10.67 3.92
N LEU A 39 -4.12 -11.51 3.91
CA LEU A 39 -2.76 -11.03 3.70
C LEU A 39 -2.60 -10.36 2.33
N THR A 40 -3.05 -11.02 1.25
CA THR A 40 -3.01 -10.44 -0.11
C THR A 40 -3.76 -9.11 -0.15
N ALA A 41 -4.96 -9.04 0.43
CA ALA A 41 -5.74 -7.82 0.47
C ALA A 41 -5.01 -6.68 1.20
N VAL A 42 -4.42 -6.93 2.38
CA VAL A 42 -3.67 -5.89 3.11
C VAL A 42 -2.43 -5.47 2.33
N VAL A 43 -1.70 -6.38 1.67
CA VAL A 43 -0.54 -6.05 0.84
C VAL A 43 -0.94 -5.11 -0.31
N ASP A 44 -2.00 -5.45 -1.04
CA ASP A 44 -2.48 -4.65 -2.17
C ASP A 44 -2.96 -3.26 -1.72
N LEU A 45 -3.71 -3.20 -0.61
CA LEU A 45 -4.16 -1.94 -0.03
C LEU A 45 -2.99 -1.09 0.48
N THR A 46 -1.97 -1.71 1.08
CA THR A 46 -0.75 -1.01 1.53
C THR A 46 0.02 -0.42 0.35
N ALA A 47 0.11 -1.14 -0.77
CA ALA A 47 0.74 -0.64 -1.99
C ALA A 47 -0.02 0.58 -2.55
N ARG A 48 -1.36 0.52 -2.61
CA ARG A 48 -2.21 1.64 -3.04
C ARG A 48 -2.10 2.84 -2.11
N LEU A 49 -2.06 2.60 -0.81
CA LEU A 49 -1.84 3.66 0.19
C LEU A 49 -0.46 4.29 0.03
N GLY A 50 0.59 3.49 -0.22
CA GLY A 50 1.93 3.96 -0.53
C GLY A 50 2.00 4.81 -1.80
N SER A 51 1.27 4.45 -2.86
CA SER A 51 1.13 5.28 -4.05
C SER A 51 0.45 6.61 -3.74
N THR A 52 -0.60 6.62 -2.90
CA THR A 52 -1.29 7.85 -2.49
C THR A 52 -0.36 8.77 -1.69
N LEU A 53 0.49 8.21 -0.83
CA LEU A 53 1.53 8.94 -0.14
C LEU A 53 2.58 9.52 -1.10
N HIS A 54 3.01 8.74 -2.10
CA HIS A 54 3.93 9.22 -3.12
C HIS A 54 3.37 10.41 -3.89
N ASP A 55 2.10 10.35 -4.31
CA ASP A 55 1.39 11.45 -4.96
C ASP A 55 1.38 12.70 -4.07
N ALA A 56 1.14 12.55 -2.76
CA ALA A 56 1.12 13.64 -1.80
C ALA A 56 2.51 14.31 -1.66
N HIS A 57 3.58 13.51 -1.59
CA HIS A 57 4.95 14.02 -1.55
C HIS A 57 5.36 14.74 -2.84
N ALA A 58 5.01 14.18 -4.00
CA ALA A 58 5.29 14.82 -5.28
C ALA A 58 4.61 16.18 -5.39
N GLU A 59 3.36 16.29 -4.90
CA GLU A 59 2.64 17.56 -4.87
C GLU A 59 3.24 18.56 -3.87
N LEU A 60 3.74 18.10 -2.72
CA LEU A 60 4.38 18.97 -1.74
C LEU A 60 5.57 19.75 -2.33
N ALA A 61 6.28 19.16 -3.28
CA ALA A 61 7.38 19.82 -3.98
C ALA A 61 6.91 20.94 -4.93
N GLY A 62 5.69 20.83 -5.47
CA GLY A 62 5.13 21.75 -6.47
C GLY A 62 4.11 22.75 -5.95
N CYS A 63 3.58 22.59 -4.72
CA CYS A 63 2.46 23.39 -4.25
C CYS A 63 2.84 24.80 -3.77
N ALA A 64 1.84 25.69 -3.79
CA ALA A 64 1.96 27.05 -3.34
C ALA A 64 2.31 27.11 -1.84
N PRO A 65 3.06 28.13 -1.38
CA PRO A 65 3.49 28.21 0.02
C PRO A 65 2.35 28.15 1.05
N ALA A 66 1.17 28.67 0.70
CA ALA A 66 -0.01 28.67 1.57
C ALA A 66 -0.54 27.24 1.86
N ASP A 67 -0.37 26.30 0.94
CA ASP A 67 -0.91 24.94 1.05
C ASP A 67 0.10 23.92 1.59
N ARG A 68 1.40 24.26 1.58
CA ARG A 68 2.49 23.36 1.98
C ARG A 68 2.34 22.80 3.38
N SER A 69 1.93 23.62 4.35
CA SER A 69 1.79 23.19 5.75
C SER A 69 0.70 22.13 5.88
N SER A 70 -0.47 22.38 5.28
CA SER A 70 -1.59 21.44 5.30
C SER A 70 -1.25 20.14 4.57
N LEU A 71 -0.60 20.23 3.41
CA LEU A 71 -0.21 19.05 2.64
C LEU A 71 0.89 18.24 3.34
N ALA A 72 1.84 18.90 4.01
CA ALA A 72 2.86 18.22 4.80
C ALA A 72 2.27 17.46 5.99
N ALA A 73 1.26 18.05 6.66
CA ALA A 73 0.51 17.35 7.69
C ALA A 73 -0.22 16.13 7.13
N THR A 74 -0.94 16.27 5.99
CA THR A 74 -1.58 15.14 5.31
C THR A 74 -0.59 14.03 4.92
N ALA A 75 0.56 14.39 4.37
CA ALA A 75 1.60 13.42 4.00
C ALA A 75 2.20 12.70 5.22
N THR A 76 2.31 13.40 6.35
CA THR A 76 2.77 12.82 7.62
C THR A 76 1.76 11.79 8.14
N GLU A 77 0.47 12.12 8.16
CA GLU A 77 -0.59 11.17 8.54
C GLU A 77 -0.65 9.96 7.59
N LEU A 78 -0.46 10.17 6.28
CA LEU A 78 -0.34 9.08 5.30
C LEU A 78 0.90 8.21 5.57
N CYS A 79 2.04 8.79 5.94
CA CYS A 79 3.22 8.02 6.36
C CYS A 79 2.89 7.13 7.57
N HIS A 80 2.18 7.65 8.56
CA HIS A 80 1.77 6.88 9.73
C HIS A 80 0.80 5.74 9.35
N ALA A 81 -0.18 6.02 8.48
CA ALA A 81 -1.09 5.01 7.95
C ALA A 81 -0.35 3.89 7.19
N VAL A 82 0.60 4.23 6.30
CA VAL A 82 1.45 3.25 5.60
C VAL A 82 2.27 2.42 6.59
N GLY A 83 2.87 3.07 7.59
CA GLY A 83 3.66 2.40 8.62
C GLY A 83 2.83 1.39 9.42
N ALA A 84 1.63 1.77 9.84
CA ALA A 84 0.70 0.88 10.53
C ALA A 84 0.25 -0.29 9.62
N ALA A 85 -0.11 -0.02 8.37
CA ALA A 85 -0.48 -1.05 7.41
C ALA A 85 0.66 -2.06 7.16
N GLY A 86 1.90 -1.57 7.02
CA GLY A 86 3.09 -2.42 6.87
C GLY A 86 3.36 -3.32 8.10
N ARG A 87 3.10 -2.81 9.31
CA ARG A 87 3.16 -3.63 10.54
C ARG A 87 2.06 -4.69 10.55
N ALA A 88 0.86 -4.37 10.06
CA ALA A 88 -0.21 -5.35 9.91
C ALA A 88 0.16 -6.46 8.91
N VAL A 89 0.75 -6.12 7.76
CA VAL A 89 1.29 -7.11 6.79
C VAL A 89 2.30 -8.04 7.47
N SER A 90 3.28 -7.48 8.18
CA SER A 90 4.31 -8.26 8.87
C SER A 90 3.72 -9.22 9.91
N ALA A 91 2.72 -8.77 10.66
CA ALA A 91 2.03 -9.59 11.64
C ALA A 91 1.20 -10.72 10.99
N LEU A 92 0.48 -10.44 9.90
CA LEU A 92 -0.26 -11.45 9.14
C LEU A 92 0.67 -12.49 8.51
N ALA A 93 1.81 -12.06 7.96
CA ALA A 93 2.83 -12.98 7.44
C ALA A 93 3.40 -13.88 8.55
N ALA A 94 3.64 -13.33 9.75
CA ALA A 94 4.07 -14.13 10.90
C ALA A 94 3.03 -15.17 11.32
N ALA A 95 1.73 -14.80 11.34
CA ALA A 95 0.63 -15.72 11.61
C ALA A 95 0.57 -16.83 10.55
N GLN A 96 0.66 -16.49 9.26
CA GLN A 96 0.66 -17.46 8.17
C GLN A 96 1.86 -18.42 8.24
N ASN A 97 3.06 -17.91 8.55
CA ASN A 97 4.24 -18.74 8.75
C ASN A 97 4.07 -19.72 9.91
N ALA A 98 3.46 -19.28 11.02
CA ALA A 98 3.16 -20.17 12.14
C ALA A 98 2.11 -21.25 11.77
N HIS A 99 1.13 -20.96 10.91
CA HIS A 99 0.22 -21.99 10.39
C HIS A 99 0.93 -23.03 9.54
N LEU A 100 1.84 -22.62 8.65
CA LEU A 100 2.63 -23.54 7.83
C LEU A 100 3.51 -24.44 8.72
N PHE A 101 4.02 -23.90 9.82
CA PHE A 101 4.79 -24.65 10.81
C PHE A 101 3.97 -25.74 11.50
N ILE A 102 2.72 -25.46 11.90
CA ILE A 102 1.79 -26.46 12.47
C ILE A 102 1.55 -27.61 11.50
N GLY A 103 1.22 -27.30 10.24
CA GLY A 103 0.94 -28.32 9.22
C GLY A 103 2.13 -29.25 9.01
N HIS A 104 3.35 -28.69 8.90
CA HIS A 104 4.56 -29.49 8.70
C HIS A 104 4.88 -30.43 9.87
N PHE A 105 4.73 -29.96 11.12
CA PHE A 105 5.07 -30.77 12.29
C PHE A 105 4.02 -31.83 12.64
N ALA A 106 2.73 -31.50 12.49
CA ALA A 106 1.64 -32.45 12.68
C ALA A 106 1.77 -33.63 11.72
N ASP A 107 2.10 -33.37 10.44
CA ASP A 107 2.25 -34.41 9.42
C ASP A 107 3.51 -35.26 9.61
N ARG A 108 4.61 -34.70 10.15
CA ARG A 108 5.93 -35.34 10.15
C ARG A 108 6.33 -36.03 11.45
N TYR A 109 5.86 -35.55 12.60
CA TYR A 109 6.40 -35.98 13.91
C TYR A 109 5.39 -36.60 14.87
N GLY A 110 4.10 -36.65 14.52
CA GLY A 110 3.09 -37.43 15.25
C GLY A 110 2.84 -37.02 16.71
N HIS A 111 3.48 -35.95 17.21
CA HIS A 111 3.28 -35.38 18.54
C HIS A 111 2.65 -33.98 18.43
N PRO A 112 1.33 -33.89 18.29
CA PRO A 112 0.66 -32.65 17.93
C PRO A 112 0.52 -31.66 19.10
N ASP A 113 0.36 -32.08 20.35
CA ASP A 113 -0.37 -31.23 21.30
C ASP A 113 0.39 -30.01 21.84
N ALA A 114 1.65 -30.16 22.28
CA ALA A 114 2.40 -29.05 22.89
C ALA A 114 2.88 -28.02 21.85
N ASP A 115 3.45 -28.49 20.73
CA ASP A 115 3.95 -27.62 19.66
C ASP A 115 2.80 -26.93 18.91
N THR A 116 1.66 -27.60 18.77
CA THR A 116 0.45 -26.97 18.21
C THR A 116 -0.10 -25.91 19.15
N ALA A 117 -0.09 -26.10 20.47
CA ALA A 117 -0.55 -25.08 21.41
C ALA A 117 0.32 -23.81 21.36
N ILE A 118 1.65 -23.97 21.31
CA ILE A 118 2.59 -22.84 21.17
C ILE A 118 2.35 -22.11 19.85
N ALA A 119 2.22 -22.83 18.75
CA ALA A 119 2.00 -22.22 17.45
C ALA A 119 0.64 -21.52 17.36
N ARG A 120 -0.43 -22.09 17.94
CA ARG A 120 -1.74 -21.41 18.08
C ARG A 120 -1.63 -20.12 18.89
N ALA A 121 -0.87 -20.12 19.99
CA ALA A 121 -0.64 -18.91 20.77
C ALA A 121 0.10 -17.83 19.95
N ARG A 122 1.10 -18.21 19.17
CA ARG A 122 1.81 -17.29 18.27
C ARG A 122 0.91 -16.72 17.18
N ILE A 123 0.06 -17.55 16.58
CA ILE A 123 -0.95 -17.12 15.59
C ILE A 123 -1.90 -16.11 16.24
N ALA A 124 -2.44 -16.42 17.42
CA ALA A 124 -3.37 -15.54 18.12
C ALA A 124 -2.73 -14.18 18.44
N ALA A 125 -1.50 -14.18 18.97
CA ALA A 125 -0.76 -12.95 19.25
C ALA A 125 -0.54 -12.11 17.97
N ALA A 126 -0.09 -12.75 16.89
CA ALA A 126 0.13 -12.10 15.61
C ALA A 126 -1.16 -11.53 15.00
N LEU A 127 -2.29 -12.24 15.11
CA LEU A 127 -3.59 -11.74 14.67
C LEU A 127 -4.08 -10.55 15.50
N THR A 128 -3.84 -10.54 16.82
CA THR A 128 -4.12 -9.36 17.66
C THR A 128 -3.31 -8.17 17.17
N THR A 129 -1.99 -8.32 17.02
CA THR A 129 -1.12 -7.27 16.48
C THR A 129 -1.59 -6.78 15.11
N ALA A 130 -1.96 -7.69 14.20
CA ALA A 130 -2.48 -7.30 12.89
C ALA A 130 -3.76 -6.46 13.00
N ARG A 131 -4.71 -6.88 13.84
CA ARG A 131 -5.99 -6.17 14.04
C ARG A 131 -5.78 -4.78 14.66
N ASP A 132 -4.86 -4.65 15.61
CA ASP A 132 -4.56 -3.37 16.26
C ASP A 132 -3.96 -2.40 15.24
N ASN A 133 -2.99 -2.85 14.44
CA ASN A 133 -2.37 -2.03 13.39
C ASN A 133 -3.36 -1.67 12.26
N LEU A 134 -4.29 -2.56 11.89
CA LEU A 134 -5.35 -2.23 10.93
C LEU A 134 -6.36 -1.22 11.49
N THR A 135 -6.65 -1.31 12.80
CA THR A 135 -7.49 -0.33 13.50
C THR A 135 -6.81 1.04 13.49
N GLU A 136 -5.51 1.09 13.78
CA GLU A 136 -4.68 2.30 13.73
C GLU A 136 -4.64 2.90 12.31
N THR A 137 -4.39 2.06 11.29
CA THR A 137 -4.41 2.47 9.87
C THR A 137 -5.74 3.13 9.49
N SER A 138 -6.86 2.48 9.85
CA SER A 138 -8.20 2.98 9.56
C SER A 138 -8.50 4.28 10.33
N GLY A 139 -7.97 4.40 11.56
CA GLY A 139 -8.04 5.63 12.35
C GLY A 139 -7.39 6.82 11.66
N TYR A 140 -6.16 6.65 11.14
CA TYR A 140 -5.47 7.68 10.37
C TYR A 140 -6.23 8.07 9.10
N LEU A 141 -6.73 7.09 8.34
CA LEU A 141 -7.46 7.37 7.11
C LEU A 141 -8.77 8.12 7.38
N ARG A 142 -9.51 7.73 8.43
CA ARG A 142 -10.74 8.44 8.83
C ARG A 142 -10.48 9.84 9.36
N HIS A 143 -9.36 10.06 10.04
CA HIS A 143 -8.95 11.39 10.44
C HIS A 143 -8.75 12.29 9.22
N LEU A 144 -8.09 11.77 8.19
CA LEU A 144 -7.86 12.47 6.94
C LEU A 144 -9.16 12.73 6.15
N THR A 145 -10.08 11.77 6.07
CA THR A 145 -11.35 11.96 5.35
C THR A 145 -12.31 12.90 6.06
N GLY A 146 -12.21 13.02 7.39
CA GLY A 146 -12.92 14.05 8.17
C GLY A 146 -12.45 15.49 7.89
N THR A 147 -11.37 15.68 7.14
CA THR A 147 -10.86 16.99 6.73
C THR A 147 -11.03 17.20 5.22
N ASP A 148 -12.03 18.00 4.84
CA ASP A 148 -12.33 18.32 3.42
C ASP A 148 -11.10 18.79 2.63
N THR A 149 -10.19 19.50 3.31
CA THR A 149 -8.94 20.02 2.75
C THR A 149 -8.00 18.91 2.26
N ALA A 150 -7.84 17.81 3.01
CA ALA A 150 -6.92 16.73 2.62
C ALA A 150 -7.41 16.03 1.34
N GLY A 151 -8.70 15.76 1.25
CA GLY A 151 -9.32 15.16 0.06
C GLY A 151 -9.25 16.06 -1.17
N GLN A 152 -9.37 17.39 -1.01
CA GLN A 152 -9.21 18.34 -2.11
C GLN A 152 -7.76 18.44 -2.59
N LEU A 153 -6.81 18.55 -1.67
CA LEU A 153 -5.38 18.64 -1.99
C LEU A 153 -4.89 17.37 -2.70
N LEU A 154 -5.31 16.19 -2.26
CA LEU A 154 -4.94 14.92 -2.89
C LEU A 154 -5.58 14.73 -4.27
N ARG A 155 -6.82 15.21 -4.48
CA ARG A 155 -7.43 15.20 -5.82
C ARG A 155 -6.68 16.13 -6.78
N ALA A 156 -6.30 17.32 -6.31
CA ALA A 156 -5.49 18.25 -7.08
C ALA A 156 -4.09 17.67 -7.39
N ALA A 157 -3.47 17.01 -6.41
CA ALA A 157 -2.20 16.29 -6.56
C ALA A 157 -2.26 15.25 -7.68
N ARG A 158 -3.27 14.37 -7.63
CA ARG A 158 -3.45 13.31 -8.63
C ARG A 158 -3.74 13.82 -10.03
N ALA A 159 -4.56 14.86 -10.15
CA ALA A 159 -4.84 15.45 -11.45
C ALA A 159 -3.55 15.95 -12.12
N ARG A 160 -2.65 16.57 -11.35
CA ARG A 160 -1.36 17.07 -11.85
C ARG A 160 -0.34 15.97 -12.11
N SER A 161 -0.25 14.95 -11.25
CA SER A 161 0.60 13.78 -11.49
C SER A 161 0.24 13.08 -12.82
N ARG A 162 -1.05 12.83 -13.08
CA ARG A 162 -1.48 12.23 -14.36
C ARG A 162 -1.19 13.12 -15.56
N GLN A 163 -1.27 14.44 -15.41
CA GLN A 163 -0.88 15.38 -16.47
C GLN A 163 0.63 15.34 -16.74
N ALA A 164 1.46 15.24 -15.70
CA ALA A 164 2.91 15.13 -15.82
C ALA A 164 3.31 13.80 -16.51
N ASP A 165 2.68 12.68 -16.14
CA ASP A 165 2.93 11.38 -16.78
C ASP A 165 2.48 11.36 -18.25
N GLY A 166 1.32 11.96 -18.56
CA GLY A 166 0.85 12.12 -19.94
C GLY A 166 1.76 13.01 -20.78
N ALA A 167 2.30 14.08 -20.21
CA ALA A 167 3.27 14.95 -20.88
C ALA A 167 4.62 14.23 -21.11
N ALA A 168 5.08 13.41 -20.16
CA ALA A 168 6.28 12.60 -20.32
C ALA A 168 6.14 11.54 -21.43
N MET A 169 4.98 10.88 -21.55
CA MET A 169 4.71 9.95 -22.65
C MET A 169 4.57 10.66 -24.01
N GLY A 170 3.99 11.86 -24.05
CA GLY A 170 3.95 12.70 -25.26
C GLY A 170 5.32 13.23 -25.70
N SER A 171 6.22 13.46 -24.75
CA SER A 171 7.60 13.92 -25.03
C SER A 171 8.52 12.78 -25.49
N ALA A 172 8.25 11.54 -25.08
CA ALA A 172 8.97 10.36 -25.56
C ALA A 172 8.68 9.99 -27.03
N ALA A 173 7.65 10.59 -27.64
CA ALA A 173 7.25 10.32 -29.03
C ALA A 173 7.99 11.15 -30.09
N VAL A 174 8.92 12.04 -29.70
CA VAL A 174 9.77 12.77 -30.66
C VAL A 174 11.22 12.33 -30.49
N SER A 175 11.58 11.23 -31.14
CA SER A 175 13.00 10.93 -31.40
C SER A 175 13.57 12.03 -32.31
N PRO A 176 14.66 12.72 -31.94
CA PRO A 176 15.37 13.54 -32.91
C PRO A 176 15.99 12.60 -33.94
N ALA A 177 15.65 12.82 -35.21
CA ALA A 177 16.21 12.08 -36.33
C ALA A 177 17.75 12.04 -36.24
N GLU A 178 18.30 10.85 -36.38
CA GLU A 178 19.73 10.60 -36.45
C GLU A 178 20.35 11.46 -37.55
N SER A 179 21.12 12.48 -37.16
CA SER A 179 22.00 13.21 -38.08
C SER A 179 23.22 12.32 -38.35
N SER A 180 23.12 11.49 -39.39
CA SER A 180 24.26 10.73 -39.91
C SER A 180 25.26 11.70 -40.53
N THR A 181 26.33 12.03 -39.82
CA THR A 181 27.50 12.67 -40.44
C THR A 181 28.26 11.61 -41.24
N PRO A 182 28.57 11.84 -42.53
CA PRO A 182 29.33 10.89 -43.32
C PRO A 182 30.77 10.80 -42.82
N ILE A 183 31.24 9.57 -42.57
CA ILE A 183 32.62 9.27 -42.17
C ILE A 183 33.55 9.58 -43.35
N PRO A 184 34.62 10.38 -43.18
CA PRO A 184 35.57 10.65 -44.26
C PRO A 184 36.41 9.41 -44.61
N PRO A 185 36.79 9.21 -45.88
CA PRO A 185 37.54 8.04 -46.32
C PRO A 185 38.98 8.03 -45.78
N ASN A 186 39.42 6.85 -45.32
CA ASN A 186 40.74 6.59 -44.76
C ASN A 186 41.84 6.62 -45.86
N PRO A 187 42.87 7.49 -45.74
CA PRO A 187 43.92 7.62 -46.76
C PRO A 187 44.96 6.49 -46.78
N ALA A 188 44.90 5.50 -45.88
CA ALA A 188 45.95 4.48 -45.75
C ALA A 188 45.85 3.29 -46.72
N ARG A 189 44.91 3.27 -47.68
CA ARG A 189 44.77 2.17 -48.67
C ARG A 189 45.36 2.53 -50.03
N ARG A 190 46.64 2.89 -50.05
CA ARG A 190 47.50 2.82 -51.24
C ARG A 190 48.87 2.29 -50.82
N ARG A 191 49.04 0.98 -50.94
CA ARG A 191 50.26 0.27 -51.35
C ARG A 191 49.94 -1.20 -51.52
#